data_AF-A0AA47I9R2-F1
#
_entry.id   AF-A0AA47I9R2-F1
#
_cell.length_a   1.000
_cell.length_b   1.000
_cell.length_c   1.000
_cell.angle_alpha   90.00
_cell.angle_beta   90.00
_cell.angle_gamma   90.00
#
_symmetry.space_group_name_H-M   'P 1'
#
loop_
_entity.id
_entity.type
_entity.pdbx_description
1 polymer ?
#
loop_
_entity_poly.entity_id
_entity_poly.type
_entity_poly.pdbx_seq_one_letter_code
_entity_poly.pdbx_strand_id
1 'polypeptide(L)'
;MRSSPQAPDTAATDSATVLPQQAPPTAQVIPLPKSMRVLHWLTVLCLAMAATLILLRAELEGRALRQWLMEGHRHFGLMVLFLFVLRVGLRIRLRKLPPGPPSPLLMRLAAGATHFALYGLMVALPLIGWSLSNAYAKPVYLFGLTLPNLVAPDEDLADTLGTWHLNAAWVLLALVILHIGAALWHHLVLGDGVLHRVLPKKAR
;
A
#
# COMPACT_ATOMS: atom_id res chain seq x y z
N MET A 1 -51.28 6.16 81.25
CA MET A 1 -52.24 6.57 80.19
C MET A 1 -51.43 7.37 79.19
N ARG A 2 -51.17 7.04 77.92
CA ARG A 2 -51.62 6.07 76.88
C ARG A 2 -50.33 5.72 76.07
N SER A 3 -49.94 4.46 75.82
CA SER A 3 -50.21 3.66 74.59
C SER A 3 -50.20 4.51 73.30
N SER A 4 -49.34 4.34 72.29
CA SER A 4 -48.95 3.11 71.55
C SER A 4 -47.73 3.36 70.61
N PRO A 5 -47.11 2.30 70.04
CA PRO A 5 -45.86 2.34 69.27
C PRO A 5 -46.06 2.48 67.75
N GLN A 6 -45.09 3.06 67.04
CA GLN A 6 -45.09 3.16 65.57
C GLN A 6 -43.91 2.39 64.95
N ALA A 7 -44.27 1.70 63.86
CA ALA A 7 -43.61 0.59 63.16
C ALA A 7 -42.28 0.94 62.45
N PRO A 8 -41.47 -0.08 62.08
CA PRO A 8 -40.22 0.11 61.36
C PRO A 8 -40.46 0.51 59.90
N ASP A 9 -39.83 1.61 59.48
CA ASP A 9 -39.86 2.08 58.11
C ASP A 9 -39.08 1.14 57.19
N THR A 10 -39.72 0.85 56.07
CA THR A 10 -39.39 -0.16 55.09
C THR A 10 -38.10 0.15 54.34
N ALA A 11 -37.35 -0.92 54.07
CA ALA A 11 -36.20 -0.93 53.19
C ALA A 11 -36.55 -0.33 51.82
N ALA A 12 -36.04 0.86 51.54
CA ALA A 12 -35.95 1.38 50.19
C ALA A 12 -34.91 0.56 49.43
N THR A 13 -35.37 -0.42 48.65
CA THR A 13 -34.59 -1.02 47.58
C THR A 13 -34.26 0.08 46.57
N ASP A 14 -33.05 0.64 46.74
CA ASP A 14 -32.43 1.56 45.81
C ASP A 14 -32.32 0.85 44.46
N SER A 15 -33.26 1.20 43.57
CA SER A 15 -33.34 0.66 42.23
C SER A 15 -32.18 1.27 41.46
N ALA A 16 -31.01 0.63 41.58
CA ALA A 16 -29.83 0.93 40.80
C ALA A 16 -30.26 1.01 39.34
N THR A 17 -30.33 2.22 38.83
CA THR A 17 -30.54 2.52 37.42
C THR A 17 -29.34 1.93 36.70
N VAL A 18 -29.50 0.71 36.17
CA VAL A 18 -28.52 0.08 35.29
C VAL A 18 -28.48 0.95 34.04
N LEU A 19 -27.54 1.91 34.02
CA LEU A 19 -27.20 2.63 32.81
C LEU A 19 -26.90 1.58 31.73
N PRO A 20 -27.49 1.68 30.52
CA PRO A 20 -27.19 0.75 29.45
C PRO A 20 -25.67 0.76 29.25
N GLN A 21 -25.06 -0.39 29.53
CA GLN A 21 -23.64 -0.64 29.36
C GLN A 21 -23.34 -0.37 27.89
N GLN A 22 -22.75 0.80 27.62
CA GLN A 22 -22.34 1.19 26.28
C GLN A 22 -21.48 0.06 25.74
N ALA A 23 -21.91 -0.54 24.63
CA ALA A 23 -21.15 -1.57 23.95
C ALA A 23 -19.69 -1.08 23.81
N PRO A 24 -18.69 -1.93 24.10
CA PRO A 24 -17.29 -1.51 24.04
C PRO A 24 -17.05 -0.82 22.69
N PRO A 25 -16.39 0.36 22.66
CA PRO A 25 -16.17 1.08 21.42
C PRO A 25 -15.50 0.12 20.45
N THR A 26 -16.21 -0.23 19.37
CA THR A 26 -15.62 -0.95 18.24
C THR A 26 -14.33 -0.24 17.91
N ALA A 27 -13.19 -0.92 18.09
CA ALA A 27 -11.87 -0.29 18.02
C ALA A 27 -11.79 0.58 16.76
N GLN A 28 -11.93 1.90 16.92
CA GLN A 28 -12.15 2.77 15.78
C GLN A 28 -10.85 2.80 15.00
N VAL A 29 -10.84 2.12 13.86
CA VAL A 29 -9.66 2.01 13.01
C VAL A 29 -9.37 3.39 12.44
N ILE A 30 -8.31 4.04 12.96
CA ILE A 30 -7.96 5.39 12.55
C ILE A 30 -7.46 5.37 11.10
N PRO A 31 -8.14 6.07 10.17
CA PRO A 31 -7.78 6.08 8.77
C PRO A 31 -6.47 6.85 8.56
N LEU A 32 -5.72 6.47 7.53
CA LEU A 32 -4.51 7.19 7.17
C LEU A 32 -4.83 8.61 6.66
N PRO A 33 -3.89 9.56 6.83
CA PRO A 33 -4.02 10.90 6.25
C PRO A 33 -4.40 10.82 4.77
N LYS A 34 -5.27 11.74 4.30
CA LYS A 34 -5.78 11.74 2.92
C LYS A 34 -4.64 11.69 1.90
N SER A 35 -3.58 12.46 2.11
CA SER A 35 -2.39 12.50 1.26
C SER A 35 -1.69 11.14 1.12
N MET A 36 -1.51 10.40 2.22
CA MET A 36 -0.91 9.05 2.18
C MET A 36 -1.78 8.04 1.42
N ARG A 37 -3.11 8.16 1.53
CA ARG A 37 -4.04 7.31 0.76
C ARG A 37 -3.98 7.64 -0.72
N VAL A 38 -4.04 8.92 -1.09
CA VAL A 38 -3.94 9.36 -2.48
C VAL A 38 -2.63 8.88 -3.10
N LEU A 39 -1.50 9.10 -2.43
CA LEU A 39 -0.20 8.63 -2.93
C LEU A 39 -0.15 7.11 -3.09
N HIS A 40 -0.73 6.36 -2.16
CA HIS A 40 -0.82 4.91 -2.27
C HIS A 40 -1.61 4.47 -3.52
N TRP A 41 -2.82 5.00 -3.71
CA TRP A 41 -3.66 4.63 -4.85
C TRP A 41 -3.10 5.10 -6.19
N LEU A 42 -2.46 6.28 -6.23
CA LEU A 42 -1.72 6.72 -7.42
C LEU A 42 -0.56 5.77 -7.74
N THR A 43 0.18 5.32 -6.72
CA THR A 43 1.27 4.34 -6.92
C THR A 43 0.71 3.02 -7.48
N VAL A 44 -0.41 2.54 -6.92
CA VAL A 44 -1.09 1.31 -7.38
C VAL A 44 -1.56 1.46 -8.83
N LEU A 45 -2.15 2.60 -9.18
CA LEU A 45 -2.58 2.89 -10.55
C LEU A 45 -1.39 2.90 -11.52
N CYS A 46 -0.31 3.62 -11.20
CA CYS A 46 0.89 3.64 -12.04
C CYS A 46 1.51 2.25 -12.18
N LEU A 47 1.56 1.46 -11.10
CA LEU A 47 2.07 0.10 -11.14
C LEU A 47 1.21 -0.80 -12.04
N ALA A 48 -0.11 -0.73 -11.90
CA ALA A 48 -1.05 -1.48 -12.73
C ALA A 48 -0.90 -1.11 -14.21
N MET A 49 -0.84 0.19 -14.52
CA MET A 49 -0.61 0.66 -15.89
C MET A 49 0.72 0.17 -16.45
N ALA A 50 1.81 0.27 -15.68
CA ALA A 50 3.12 -0.23 -16.12
C ALA A 50 3.06 -1.74 -16.45
N ALA A 51 2.46 -2.56 -15.58
CA ALA A 51 2.30 -3.99 -15.78
C ALA A 51 1.42 -4.31 -16.99
N THR A 52 0.25 -3.65 -17.12
CA THR A 52 -0.66 -3.86 -18.24
C THR A 52 -0.01 -3.51 -19.58
N LEU A 53 0.70 -2.37 -19.67
CA LEU A 53 1.33 -1.93 -20.92
C LEU A 53 2.41 -2.90 -21.41
N ILE A 54 3.23 -3.46 -20.50
CA ILE A 54 4.27 -4.41 -20.90
C ILE A 54 3.68 -5.77 -21.29
N LEU A 55 2.62 -6.22 -20.62
CA LEU A 55 1.92 -7.45 -20.98
C LEU A 55 1.22 -7.31 -22.33
N LEU A 56 0.52 -6.19 -22.57
CA LEU A 56 -0.11 -5.92 -23.88
C LEU A 56 0.91 -5.84 -25.02
N ARG A 57 2.11 -5.31 -24.76
CA ARG A 57 3.20 -5.27 -25.76
C ARG A 57 3.62 -6.67 -26.23
N ALA A 58 3.45 -7.69 -25.40
CA ALA A 58 3.78 -9.07 -25.75
C ALA A 58 2.74 -9.67 -26.72
N GLU A 59 1.48 -9.29 -26.58
CA GLU A 59 0.35 -9.83 -27.36
C GLU A 59 0.08 -9.06 -28.66
N LEU A 60 0.44 -7.77 -28.71
CA LEU A 60 0.09 -6.89 -29.82
C LEU A 60 1.21 -6.76 -30.85
N GLU A 61 0.84 -6.84 -32.12
CA GLU A 61 1.73 -6.62 -33.26
C GLU A 61 1.83 -5.13 -33.65
N GLY A 62 2.82 -4.79 -34.47
CA GLY A 62 3.05 -3.43 -34.97
C GLY A 62 4.17 -2.69 -34.23
N ARG A 63 5.19 -2.27 -34.99
CA ARG A 63 6.41 -1.64 -34.45
C ARG A 63 6.10 -0.35 -33.67
N ALA A 64 5.29 0.54 -34.24
CA ALA A 64 4.95 1.82 -33.62
C ALA A 64 4.16 1.63 -32.31
N LEU A 65 3.18 0.73 -32.30
CA LEU A 65 2.38 0.43 -31.12
C LEU A 65 3.23 -0.18 -30.00
N ARG A 66 4.08 -1.17 -30.32
CA ARG A 66 4.99 -1.79 -29.34
C ARG A 66 6.01 -0.81 -28.76
N GLN A 67 6.44 0.18 -29.53
CA GLN A 67 7.28 1.28 -29.05
C GLN A 67 6.50 2.18 -28.10
N TRP A 68 5.29 2.59 -28.47
CA TRP A 68 4.44 3.44 -27.63
C TRP A 68 4.12 2.77 -26.28
N LEU A 69 3.77 1.48 -26.29
CA LEU A 69 3.53 0.69 -25.07
C LEU A 69 4.79 0.61 -24.19
N MET A 70 5.97 0.46 -24.80
CA MET A 70 7.24 0.43 -24.08
C MET A 70 7.57 1.79 -23.44
N GLU A 71 7.37 2.89 -24.16
CA GLU A 71 7.59 4.23 -23.59
C GLU A 71 6.60 4.50 -22.45
N GLY A 72 5.34 4.09 -22.58
CA GLY A 72 4.37 4.15 -21.51
C GLY A 72 4.80 3.34 -20.28
N HIS A 73 5.26 2.10 -20.46
CA HIS A 73 5.78 1.26 -19.38
C HIS A 73 6.92 1.95 -18.62
N ARG A 74 7.89 2.54 -19.32
CA ARG A 74 9.00 3.28 -18.71
C ARG A 74 8.52 4.49 -17.91
N HIS A 75 7.63 5.30 -18.49
CA HIS A 75 7.07 6.48 -17.82
C HIS A 75 6.33 6.10 -16.54
N PHE A 76 5.43 5.12 -16.60
CA PHE A 76 4.69 4.68 -15.43
C PHE A 76 5.61 4.00 -14.39
N GLY A 77 6.64 3.26 -14.83
CA GLY A 77 7.65 2.69 -13.92
C GLY A 77 8.43 3.75 -13.15
N LEU A 78 8.84 4.84 -13.81
CA LEU A 78 9.50 5.97 -13.14
C LEU A 78 8.53 6.76 -12.25
N MET A 79 7.27 6.88 -12.63
CA MET A 79 6.22 7.46 -11.77
C MET A 79 6.02 6.66 -10.50
N VAL A 80 6.08 5.32 -10.55
CA VAL A 80 6.07 4.49 -9.34
C VAL A 80 7.23 4.87 -8.42
N LEU A 81 8.46 4.99 -8.94
CA LEU A 81 9.62 5.39 -8.15
C LEU A 81 9.42 6.78 -7.53
N PHE A 82 9.01 7.76 -8.33
CA PHE A 82 8.80 9.14 -7.87
C PHE A 82 7.73 9.22 -6.77
N LEU A 83 6.55 8.61 -6.99
CA LEU A 83 5.46 8.59 -6.01
C LEU A 83 5.85 7.81 -4.76
N PHE A 84 6.61 6.74 -4.90
CA PHE A 84 7.11 5.97 -3.77
C PHE A 84 8.06 6.80 -2.90
N VAL A 85 9.02 7.51 -3.50
CA VAL A 85 9.94 8.41 -2.77
C VAL A 85 9.15 9.49 -2.04
N LEU A 86 8.18 10.12 -2.71
CA LEU A 86 7.31 11.12 -2.09
C LEU A 86 6.51 10.54 -0.91
N ARG A 87 5.98 9.32 -1.06
CA ARG A 87 5.25 8.61 -0.01
C ARG A 87 6.13 8.29 1.19
N VAL A 88 7.37 7.83 0.96
CA VAL A 88 8.33 7.54 2.04
C VAL A 88 8.75 8.85 2.73
N GLY A 89 9.05 9.91 1.98
CA GLY A 89 9.37 11.22 2.54
C GLY A 89 8.23 11.78 3.41
N LEU A 90 6.98 11.67 2.93
CA LEU A 90 5.81 12.05 3.70
C LEU A 90 5.63 11.19 4.97
N ARG A 91 5.85 9.88 4.85
CA ARG A 91 5.79 8.96 6.00
C ARG A 91 6.80 9.34 7.08
N ILE A 92 8.04 9.65 6.69
CA ILE A 92 9.11 10.06 7.61
C ILE A 92 8.75 11.40 8.27
N ARG A 93 8.25 12.37 7.49
CA ARG A 93 7.83 13.69 8.00
C ARG A 93 6.71 13.60 9.03
N LEU A 94 5.75 12.70 8.82
CA LEU A 94 4.57 12.59 9.69
C LEU A 94 4.87 11.93 11.05
N ARG A 95 6.01 11.20 11.21
CA ARG A 95 6.59 10.58 12.43
C ARG A 95 5.69 9.65 13.27
N LYS A 96 4.37 9.86 13.36
CA LYS A 96 3.40 9.06 14.11
C LYS A 96 2.21 8.72 13.23
N LEU A 97 2.29 7.59 12.53
CA LEU A 97 1.09 6.98 11.97
C LEU A 97 0.36 6.21 13.07
N PRO A 98 -0.98 6.19 13.06
CA PRO A 98 -1.73 5.44 14.05
C PRO A 98 -1.29 3.96 14.04
N PRO A 99 -1.20 3.30 15.21
CA PRO A 99 -0.89 1.88 15.26
C PRO A 99 -1.95 1.08 14.48
N GLY A 100 -1.53 -0.06 13.93
CA GLY A 100 -2.46 -1.03 13.33
C GLY A 100 -3.30 -1.72 14.38
N PRO A 101 -4.37 -2.44 13.96
CA PRO A 101 -5.13 -3.28 14.87
C PRO A 101 -4.20 -4.33 15.52
N PRO A 102 -4.49 -4.73 16.77
CA PRO A 102 -3.72 -5.77 17.45
C PRO A 102 -3.80 -7.07 16.65
N SER A 103 -2.66 -7.69 16.40
CA SER A 103 -2.54 -8.94 15.64
C SER A 103 -1.47 -9.86 16.23
N PRO A 104 -1.60 -11.19 16.03
CA PRO A 104 -0.62 -12.16 16.51
C PRO A 104 0.79 -11.87 15.98
N LEU A 105 1.83 -12.23 16.75
CA LEU A 105 3.23 -11.95 16.41
C LEU A 105 3.61 -12.43 15.00
N LEU A 106 3.23 -13.67 14.65
CA LEU A 106 3.50 -14.23 13.32
C LEU A 106 2.88 -13.39 12.20
N MET A 107 1.65 -12.92 12.39
CA MET A 107 0.95 -12.08 11.42
C MET A 107 1.62 -10.72 11.25
N ARG A 108 2.10 -10.13 12.35
CA ARG A 108 2.87 -8.88 12.34
C ARG A 108 4.21 -9.04 11.64
N LEU A 109 4.92 -10.14 11.88
CA LEU A 109 6.19 -10.45 11.23
C LEU A 109 6.00 -10.66 9.73
N ALA A 110 5.00 -11.45 9.33
CA ALA A 110 4.65 -11.68 7.93
C ALA A 110 4.29 -10.36 7.23
N ALA A 111 3.41 -9.55 7.84
CA ALA A 111 3.06 -8.24 7.30
C ALA A 111 4.28 -7.31 7.18
N GLY A 112 5.17 -7.33 8.17
CA GLY A 112 6.43 -6.58 8.14
C GLY A 112 7.35 -7.01 6.99
N ALA A 113 7.55 -8.32 6.83
CA ALA A 113 8.37 -8.90 5.77
C ALA A 113 7.80 -8.59 4.37
N THR A 114 6.49 -8.77 4.16
CA THR A 114 5.84 -8.42 2.88
C THR A 114 5.98 -6.93 2.58
N HIS A 115 5.77 -6.05 3.55
CA HIS A 115 5.96 -4.60 3.33
C HIS A 115 7.41 -4.26 3.01
N PHE A 116 8.38 -4.87 3.71
CA PHE A 116 9.80 -4.64 3.44
C PHE A 116 10.17 -5.09 2.02
N ALA A 117 9.74 -6.28 1.61
CA ALA A 117 9.98 -6.81 0.28
C ALA A 117 9.34 -5.92 -0.81
N LEU A 118 8.07 -5.53 -0.63
CA LEU A 118 7.39 -4.62 -1.54
C LEU A 118 8.11 -3.27 -1.65
N TYR A 119 8.58 -2.70 -0.53
CA TYR A 119 9.31 -1.43 -0.54
C TYR A 119 10.64 -1.55 -1.27
N GLY A 120 11.39 -2.63 -1.03
CA GLY A 120 12.63 -2.92 -1.76
C GLY A 120 12.40 -3.02 -3.26
N LEU A 121 11.39 -3.78 -3.68
CA LEU A 121 11.08 -3.99 -5.09
C LEU A 121 10.51 -2.73 -5.77
N MET A 122 9.70 -1.93 -5.09
CA MET A 122 9.20 -0.65 -5.61
C MET A 122 10.32 0.33 -5.98
N VAL A 123 11.48 0.22 -5.35
CA VAL A 123 12.67 1.02 -5.67
C VAL A 123 13.57 0.29 -6.67
N ALA A 124 13.85 -0.99 -6.42
CA ALA A 124 14.80 -1.75 -7.22
C ALA A 124 14.35 -1.91 -8.68
N LEU A 125 13.08 -2.25 -8.93
CA LEU A 125 12.62 -2.49 -10.31
C LEU A 125 12.78 -1.26 -11.21
N PRO A 126 12.27 -0.06 -10.84
CA PRO A 126 12.44 1.12 -11.67
C PRO A 126 13.90 1.52 -11.86
N LEU A 127 14.75 1.36 -10.84
CA LEU A 127 16.19 1.64 -10.96
C LEU A 127 16.87 0.66 -11.92
N ILE A 128 16.58 -0.63 -11.82
CA ILE A 128 17.07 -1.65 -12.75
C ILE A 128 16.59 -1.33 -14.18
N GLY A 129 15.32 -0.94 -14.35
CA GLY A 129 14.76 -0.57 -15.67
C GLY A 129 15.36 0.70 -16.27
N TRP A 130 15.69 1.68 -15.42
CA TRP A 130 16.41 2.89 -15.83
C TRP A 130 17.84 2.53 -16.27
N SER A 131 18.59 1.80 -15.44
CA SER A 131 19.92 1.31 -15.79
C SER A 131 19.91 0.47 -17.06
N LEU A 132 18.92 -0.40 -17.24
CA LEU A 132 18.73 -1.19 -18.45
C LEU A 132 18.55 -0.31 -19.70
N SER A 133 17.78 0.76 -19.58
CA SER A 133 17.60 1.71 -20.69
C SER A 133 18.92 2.41 -21.03
N ASN A 134 19.68 2.83 -20.03
CA ASN A 134 21.00 3.45 -20.24
C ASN A 134 22.04 2.48 -20.83
N ALA A 135 22.02 1.22 -20.39
CA ALA A 135 22.89 0.16 -20.93
C ALA A 135 22.64 -0.07 -22.43
N TYR A 136 21.38 0.03 -22.88
CA TYR A 136 21.02 0.06 -24.31
C TYR A 136 21.24 1.40 -25.02
N ALA A 137 22.01 2.33 -24.42
CA ALA A 137 22.23 3.69 -24.91
C ALA A 137 20.94 4.51 -25.15
N LYS A 138 19.86 4.19 -24.42
CA LYS A 138 18.57 4.91 -24.52
C LYS A 138 18.48 5.93 -23.39
N PRO A 139 18.37 7.23 -23.70
CA PRO A 139 18.13 8.24 -22.69
C PRO A 139 16.75 8.02 -22.05
N VAL A 140 16.68 8.32 -20.76
CA VAL A 140 15.46 8.19 -19.96
C VAL A 140 14.93 9.58 -19.67
N TYR A 141 13.62 9.77 -19.86
CA TYR A 141 12.96 11.04 -19.68
C TYR A 141 11.91 10.96 -18.56
N LEU A 142 11.78 12.04 -17.80
CA LEU A 142 10.72 12.21 -16.82
C LEU A 142 10.20 13.64 -16.87
N PHE A 143 8.90 13.82 -17.18
CA PHE A 143 8.27 15.14 -17.33
C PHE A 143 9.00 16.07 -18.32
N GLY A 144 9.59 15.51 -19.38
CA GLY A 144 10.35 16.26 -20.39
C GLY A 144 11.80 16.58 -19.99
N LEU A 145 12.23 16.22 -18.77
CA LEU A 145 13.64 16.31 -18.38
C LEU A 145 14.37 15.00 -18.69
N THR A 146 15.54 15.11 -19.31
CA THR A 146 16.48 13.98 -19.46
C THR A 146 17.10 13.69 -18.11
N LEU A 147 16.93 12.46 -17.63
CA LEU A 147 17.56 12.00 -16.39
C LEU A 147 19.02 11.60 -16.64
N PRO A 148 19.91 11.71 -15.63
CA PRO A 148 21.30 11.30 -15.79
C PRO A 148 21.42 9.81 -16.09
N ASN A 149 22.51 9.42 -16.76
CA ASN A 149 22.78 8.01 -16.96
C ASN A 149 23.29 7.39 -15.65
N LEU A 150 22.66 6.30 -15.22
CA LEU A 150 23.09 5.54 -14.04
C LEU A 150 24.27 4.62 -14.36
N VAL A 151 24.33 4.14 -15.59
CA VAL A 151 25.38 3.25 -16.12
C VAL A 151 25.75 3.69 -17.54
N ALA A 152 26.96 3.33 -17.98
CA ALA A 152 27.38 3.51 -19.36
C ALA A 152 26.70 2.48 -20.28
N PRO A 153 26.65 2.72 -21.60
CA PRO A 153 26.21 1.73 -22.57
C PRO A 153 27.08 0.46 -22.52
N ASP A 154 26.44 -0.69 -22.38
CA ASP A 154 27.05 -2.02 -22.24
C ASP A 154 25.96 -3.08 -22.50
N GLU A 155 26.09 -3.85 -23.58
CA GLU A 155 25.09 -4.84 -23.99
C GLU A 155 25.02 -6.06 -23.06
N ASP A 156 26.17 -6.53 -22.55
CA ASP A 156 26.24 -7.67 -21.63
C ASP A 156 25.57 -7.32 -20.29
N LEU A 157 25.80 -6.09 -19.83
CA LEU A 157 25.10 -5.55 -18.67
C LEU A 157 23.60 -5.40 -18.95
N ALA A 158 23.21 -4.98 -20.15
CA ALA A 158 21.81 -4.82 -20.52
C ALA A 158 21.06 -6.16 -20.44
N ASP A 159 21.63 -7.24 -20.97
CA ASP A 159 21.00 -8.57 -20.93
C ASP A 159 20.87 -9.10 -19.50
N THR A 160 21.90 -8.86 -18.68
CA THR A 160 21.86 -9.17 -17.25
C THR A 160 20.75 -8.39 -16.55
N LEU A 161 20.72 -7.06 -16.71
CA LEU A 161 19.70 -6.20 -16.10
C LEU A 161 18.29 -6.55 -16.59
N GLY A 162 18.13 -6.94 -17.85
CA GLY A 162 16.86 -7.42 -18.42
C GLY A 162 16.34 -8.66 -17.68
N THR A 163 17.22 -9.64 -17.44
CA THR A 163 16.89 -10.86 -16.70
C THR A 163 16.50 -10.54 -15.26
N TRP A 164 17.28 -9.69 -14.58
CA TRP A 164 16.99 -9.27 -13.21
C TRP A 164 15.67 -8.49 -13.12
N HIS A 165 15.42 -7.58 -14.05
CA HIS A 165 14.19 -6.80 -14.11
C HIS A 165 12.97 -7.70 -14.29
N LEU A 166 13.03 -8.66 -15.22
CA LEU A 166 11.95 -9.60 -15.48
C LEU A 166 11.64 -10.48 -14.25
N ASN A 167 12.67 -11.08 -13.65
CA ASN A 167 12.51 -11.91 -12.47
C ASN A 167 11.94 -11.12 -11.29
N ALA A 168 12.47 -9.92 -11.06
CA ALA A 168 11.99 -9.05 -9.99
C ALA A 168 10.55 -8.57 -10.24
N ALA A 169 10.15 -8.35 -11.50
CA ALA A 169 8.77 -8.04 -11.88
C ALA A 169 7.80 -9.18 -11.53
N TRP A 170 8.16 -10.43 -11.79
CA TRP A 170 7.34 -11.59 -11.41
C TRP A 170 7.23 -11.74 -9.89
N VAL A 171 8.34 -11.59 -9.16
CA VAL A 171 8.33 -11.61 -7.68
C VAL A 171 7.43 -10.50 -7.13
N LEU A 172 7.53 -9.29 -7.68
CA LEU A 172 6.69 -8.18 -7.29
C LEU A 172 5.21 -8.47 -7.54
N LEU A 173 4.86 -9.00 -8.72
CA LEU A 173 3.48 -9.34 -9.05
C LEU A 173 2.91 -10.38 -8.07
N ALA A 174 3.67 -11.43 -7.78
CA ALA A 174 3.28 -12.44 -6.79
C ALA A 174 3.06 -11.84 -5.39
N LEU A 175 3.95 -10.94 -4.95
CA LEU A 175 3.80 -10.25 -3.67
C LEU A 175 2.62 -9.28 -3.64
N VAL A 176 2.30 -8.62 -4.75
CA VAL A 176 1.11 -7.76 -4.86
C VAL A 176 -0.16 -8.60 -4.74
N ILE A 177 -0.23 -9.75 -5.42
CA ILE A 177 -1.37 -10.68 -5.29
C ILE A 177 -1.50 -11.17 -3.85
N LEU A 178 -0.40 -11.58 -3.22
CA LEU A 178 -0.37 -11.99 -1.82
C LEU A 178 -0.85 -10.85 -0.89
N HIS A 179 -0.39 -9.62 -1.13
CA HIS A 179 -0.76 -8.44 -0.35
C HIS A 179 -2.26 -8.12 -0.46
N ILE A 180 -2.82 -8.18 -1.68
CA ILE A 180 -4.25 -7.99 -1.90
C ILE A 180 -5.04 -9.11 -1.22
N GLY A 181 -4.61 -10.37 -1.38
CA GLY A 181 -5.23 -11.53 -0.73
C GLY A 181 -5.25 -11.40 0.80
N ALA A 182 -4.14 -10.98 1.40
CA ALA A 182 -4.07 -10.71 2.84
C ALA A 182 -5.02 -9.57 3.23
N ALA A 183 -5.07 -8.46 2.49
CA ALA A 183 -5.96 -7.35 2.78
C ALA A 183 -7.45 -7.76 2.70
N LEU A 184 -7.81 -8.61 1.74
CA LEU A 184 -9.16 -9.18 1.62
C LEU A 184 -9.45 -10.17 2.74
N TRP A 185 -8.50 -11.02 3.14
CA TRP A 185 -8.65 -11.92 4.27
C TRP A 185 -8.91 -11.16 5.58
N HIS A 186 -8.15 -10.09 5.82
CA HIS A 186 -8.39 -9.17 6.93
C HIS A 186 -9.77 -8.52 6.89
N HIS A 187 -10.25 -8.14 5.71
CA HIS A 187 -11.55 -7.50 5.54
C HIS A 187 -12.73 -8.46 5.70
N LEU A 188 -12.67 -9.63 5.06
CA LEU A 188 -13.79 -10.56 4.94
C LEU A 188 -13.85 -11.58 6.07
N VAL A 189 -12.69 -11.99 6.61
CA VAL A 189 -12.61 -13.06 7.64
C VAL A 189 -12.35 -12.47 9.02
N LEU A 190 -11.34 -11.61 9.19
CA LEU A 190 -11.02 -11.03 10.51
C LEU A 190 -11.89 -9.83 10.87
N GLY A 191 -12.43 -9.10 9.89
CA GLY A 191 -13.24 -7.90 10.13
C GLY A 191 -12.50 -6.77 10.85
N ASP A 192 -11.16 -6.77 10.86
CA ASP A 192 -10.34 -5.89 11.70
C ASP A 192 -10.12 -4.48 11.12
N GLY A 193 -10.76 -4.19 9.97
CA GLY A 193 -10.76 -2.88 9.33
C GLY A 193 -9.42 -2.42 8.76
N VAL A 194 -8.41 -3.30 8.61
CA VAL A 194 -7.11 -2.95 7.99
C VAL A 194 -7.30 -2.27 6.63
N LEU A 195 -8.22 -2.77 5.80
CA LEU A 195 -8.52 -2.21 4.48
C LEU A 195 -9.11 -0.78 4.55
N HIS A 196 -9.93 -0.48 5.57
CA HIS A 196 -10.53 0.84 5.76
C HIS A 196 -9.48 1.94 6.05
N ARG A 197 -8.25 1.56 6.41
CA ARG A 197 -7.16 2.52 6.64
C ARG A 197 -6.66 3.16 5.35
N VAL A 198 -6.74 2.43 4.24
CA VAL A 198 -6.24 2.85 2.92
C VAL A 198 -7.35 3.25 1.96
N LEU A 199 -8.57 2.77 2.14
CA LEU A 199 -9.71 3.12 1.26
C LEU A 199 -9.99 4.64 1.25
N PRO A 200 -10.34 5.23 0.09
CA PRO A 200 -10.89 6.58 0.05
C PRO A 200 -12.18 6.63 0.89
N LYS A 201 -12.36 7.69 1.70
CA LYS A 201 -13.64 7.86 2.41
C LYS A 201 -14.69 8.21 1.34
N LYS A 202 -15.84 7.52 1.33
CA LYS A 202 -17.00 7.97 0.56
C LYS A 202 -17.33 9.39 1.04
N ALA A 203 -17.32 10.38 0.14
CA ALA A 203 -17.86 11.69 0.47
C ALA A 203 -19.33 11.45 0.85
N ARG A 204 -19.70 11.82 2.08
CA ARG A 204 -21.11 11.91 2.49
C ARG A 204 -21.59 13.30 2.14
#